data_AF-A0A934TIE8-F1
#
_entry.id   AF-A0A934TIE8-F1
#
_cell.length_a   1.000
_cell.length_b   1.000
_cell.length_c   1.000
_cell.angle_alpha   90.00
_cell.angle_beta   90.00
_cell.angle_gamma   90.00
#
_symmetry.space_group_name_H-M   'P 1'
#
loop_
_entity.id
_entity.type
_entity.pdbx_description
1 polymer ?
#
loop_
_entity_poly.entity_id
_entity_poly.type
_entity_poly.pdbx_seq_one_letter_code
_entity_poly.pdbx_strand_id
1 'polypeptide(L)'
;MAQLVGYIPAVGFEAELERELARAGVRLRGWHGDRLLLADPPAVDPAWAEDVWVDARELPVPSIKQAARTLKALQRNWALLTPPAQVRRANLIAQQLPHVSMKPLAFPDRPPSASLGGWTLLDADRMLASPTTRSPFPHGQARFVEDRETPPNRAYLKLWEALSLLDDRPGPGDLCLDLGAAPGGWTWVLASLGARVVAVDKAELAPQVAAMPGVESRRDSAFALDPKVDGPVDWVCSDVV
;
A
#
# COMPACT_ATOMS: atom_id res chain seq x y z
N MET A 1 -3.71 12.09 27.77
CA MET A 1 -3.58 12.65 26.41
C MET A 1 -4.67 12.03 25.56
N ALA A 2 -5.43 12.81 24.80
CA ALA A 2 -6.47 12.27 23.93
C ALA A 2 -5.83 11.39 22.86
N GLN A 3 -6.43 10.22 22.60
CA GLN A 3 -6.06 9.40 21.46
C GLN A 3 -6.71 9.96 20.20
N LEU A 4 -5.98 9.88 19.09
CA LEU A 4 -6.41 10.32 17.77
C LEU A 4 -6.19 9.17 16.77
N VAL A 5 -6.85 9.29 15.62
CA VAL A 5 -6.55 8.50 14.43
C VAL A 5 -6.05 9.46 13.36
N GLY A 6 -4.96 9.10 12.69
CA GLY A 6 -4.45 9.84 11.54
C GLY A 6 -4.67 9.04 10.26
N TYR A 7 -5.23 9.65 9.24
CA TYR A 7 -5.41 9.03 7.92
C TYR A 7 -4.52 9.74 6.90
N ILE A 8 -3.73 8.95 6.16
CA ILE A 8 -2.94 9.43 5.03
C ILE A 8 -3.69 9.03 3.76
N PRO A 9 -4.20 9.99 2.97
CA PRO A 9 -4.94 9.70 1.75
C PRO A 9 -4.01 9.24 0.61
N ALA A 10 -4.58 8.53 -0.36
CA ALA A 10 -4.00 8.48 -1.70
C ALA A 10 -3.93 9.90 -2.29
N VAL A 11 -2.81 10.23 -2.95
CA VAL A 11 -2.60 11.58 -3.51
C VAL A 11 -3.74 11.91 -4.48
N GLY A 12 -4.42 13.04 -4.25
CA GLY A 12 -5.52 13.50 -5.10
C GLY A 12 -6.89 12.90 -4.74
N PHE A 13 -6.98 12.09 -3.68
CA PHE A 13 -8.21 11.48 -3.17
C PHE A 13 -8.59 11.99 -1.77
N GLU A 14 -8.12 13.18 -1.40
CA GLU A 14 -8.37 13.78 -0.09
C GLU A 14 -9.87 13.96 0.17
N ALA A 15 -10.61 14.41 -0.85
CA ALA A 15 -12.04 14.65 -0.75
C ALA A 15 -12.85 13.34 -0.70
N GLU A 16 -12.40 12.30 -1.40
CA GLU A 16 -12.96 10.97 -1.37
C GLU A 16 -12.81 10.33 0.01
N LEU A 17 -11.63 10.45 0.62
CA LEU A 17 -11.37 10.00 1.98
C LEU A 17 -12.27 10.73 2.99
N GLU A 18 -12.38 12.06 2.92
CA GLU A 18 -13.28 12.81 3.81
C GLU A 18 -14.74 12.35 3.68
N ARG A 19 -15.22 12.16 2.45
CA ARG A 19 -16.60 11.70 2.20
C ARG A 19 -16.83 10.28 2.72
N GLU A 20 -15.86 9.39 2.53
CA GLU A 20 -15.93 8.02 3.04
C GLU A 20 -15.99 7.99 4.57
N LEU A 21 -15.08 8.72 5.23
CA LEU A 21 -15.04 8.83 6.69
C LEU A 21 -16.32 9.48 7.26
N ALA A 22 -16.83 10.53 6.61
CA ALA A 22 -18.08 11.17 6.99
C ALA A 22 -19.28 10.21 6.89
N ARG A 23 -19.35 9.40 5.82
CA ARG A 23 -20.38 8.35 5.66
C ARG A 23 -20.26 7.25 6.70
N ALA A 24 -19.03 6.94 7.13
CA ALA A 24 -18.76 6.01 8.23
C ALA A 24 -19.05 6.62 9.63
N GLY A 25 -19.46 7.89 9.71
CA GLY A 25 -19.75 8.57 10.97
C GLY A 25 -18.51 8.96 11.78
N VAL A 26 -17.33 8.98 11.15
CA VAL A 26 -16.07 9.35 11.79
C VAL A 26 -16.04 10.85 12.06
N ARG A 27 -15.74 11.24 13.30
CA ARG A 27 -15.64 12.65 13.68
C ARG A 27 -14.27 13.20 13.33
N LEU A 28 -14.21 13.95 12.23
CA LEU A 28 -13.00 14.61 11.77
C LEU A 28 -12.62 15.79 12.68
N ARG A 29 -11.32 15.91 12.95
CA ARG A 29 -10.69 16.99 13.72
C ARG A 29 -10.05 18.04 12.82
N GLY A 30 -9.72 17.66 11.60
CA GLY A 30 -9.18 18.53 10.57
C GLY A 30 -7.82 18.06 10.05
N TRP A 31 -7.34 18.77 9.04
CA TRP A 31 -6.07 18.48 8.39
C TRP A 31 -4.88 19.03 9.18
N HIS A 32 -3.81 18.26 9.17
CA HIS A 32 -2.47 18.73 9.48
C HIS A 32 -1.63 18.67 8.20
N GLY A 33 -1.32 19.85 7.65
CA GLY A 33 -0.71 19.95 6.32
C GLY A 33 -1.69 19.49 5.24
N ASP A 34 -1.16 18.86 4.20
CA ASP A 34 -1.86 18.38 3.00
C ASP A 34 -2.03 16.85 2.98
N ARG A 35 -1.40 16.13 3.91
CA ARG A 35 -1.22 14.67 3.84
C ARG A 35 -1.68 13.91 5.08
N LEU A 36 -2.24 14.58 6.09
CA LEU A 36 -2.70 13.93 7.33
C LEU A 36 -4.04 14.50 7.80
N LEU A 37 -5.08 13.69 7.71
CA LEU A 37 -6.40 13.99 8.26
C LEU A 37 -6.53 13.38 9.65
N LEU A 38 -6.80 14.21 10.67
CA LEU A 38 -6.99 13.75 12.04
C LEU A 38 -8.47 13.52 12.36
N ALA A 39 -8.75 12.49 13.14
CA ALA A 39 -10.09 12.16 13.62
C ALA A 39 -10.09 11.63 15.05
N ASP A 40 -11.28 11.61 15.66
CA ASP A 40 -11.50 10.90 16.92
C ASP A 40 -11.57 9.37 16.67
N PRO A 41 -11.17 8.55 17.65
CA PRO A 41 -11.32 7.09 17.58
C PRO A 41 -12.80 6.64 17.61
N PRO A 42 -13.11 5.40 17.20
CA PRO A 42 -12.17 4.35 16.74
C PRO A 42 -11.69 4.55 15.30
N ALA A 43 -10.57 3.90 14.95
CA ALA A 43 -10.10 3.85 13.57
C ALA A 43 -11.01 2.96 12.72
N VAL A 44 -11.22 3.35 11.47
CA VAL A 44 -11.79 2.51 10.40
C VAL A 44 -10.74 2.31 9.31
N ASP A 45 -10.98 1.40 8.37
CA ASP A 45 -10.05 1.11 7.27
C ASP A 45 -10.68 1.57 5.94
N PRO A 46 -10.62 2.89 5.62
CA PRO A 46 -11.24 3.44 4.42
C PRO A 46 -10.43 3.08 3.17
N ALA A 47 -11.12 2.85 2.05
CA ALA A 47 -10.49 2.48 0.78
C ALA A 47 -9.55 3.59 0.24
N TRP A 48 -9.82 4.86 0.58
CA TRP A 48 -9.03 6.00 0.10
C TRP A 48 -7.84 6.38 0.99
N ALA A 49 -7.55 5.62 2.05
CA ALA A 49 -6.34 5.82 2.85
C ALA A 49 -5.21 4.87 2.40
N GLU A 50 -4.05 5.43 2.07
CA GLU A 50 -2.79 4.69 1.89
C GLU A 50 -2.30 4.12 3.24
N ASP A 51 -2.50 4.87 4.32
CA ASP A 51 -2.09 4.45 5.66
C ASP A 51 -3.01 5.02 6.75
N VAL A 52 -3.11 4.29 7.85
CA VAL A 52 -3.89 4.67 9.03
C VAL A 52 -3.03 4.55 10.28
N TRP A 53 -2.83 5.67 10.95
CA TRP A 53 -2.11 5.80 12.20
C TRP A 53 -3.07 5.55 13.35
N VAL A 54 -2.94 4.38 13.98
CA VAL A 54 -3.77 4.00 15.12
C VAL A 54 -3.11 4.40 16.43
N ASP A 55 -3.93 4.67 17.46
CA ASP A 55 -3.45 5.13 18.77
C ASP A 55 -2.50 6.34 18.70
N ALA A 56 -2.74 7.26 17.76
CA ALA A 56 -1.93 8.46 17.60
C ALA A 56 -2.09 9.38 18.81
N ARG A 57 -0.99 9.97 19.29
CA ARG A 57 -0.97 10.82 20.47
C ARG A 57 -0.16 12.08 20.21
N GLU A 58 -0.68 13.21 20.67
CA GLU A 58 0.10 14.43 20.77
C GLU A 58 1.11 14.31 21.91
N LEU A 59 2.37 14.65 21.66
CA LEU A 59 3.47 14.54 22.61
C LEU A 59 4.31 15.83 22.59
N PRO A 60 4.84 16.27 23.75
CA PRO A 60 5.68 17.46 23.82
C PRO A 60 7.07 17.22 23.21
N VAL A 61 7.63 18.27 22.58
CA VAL A 61 8.94 18.31 21.92
C VAL A 61 9.79 19.44 22.50
N PRO A 62 10.20 19.35 23.79
CA PRO A 62 10.97 20.41 24.44
C PRO A 62 12.37 20.58 23.83
N SER A 63 12.92 19.52 23.23
CA SER A 63 14.16 19.56 22.45
C SER A 63 14.21 18.42 21.44
N ILE A 64 15.10 18.53 20.45
CA ILE A 64 15.37 17.47 19.46
C ILE A 64 15.73 16.15 20.17
N LYS A 65 16.64 16.20 21.15
CA LYS A 65 17.12 15.03 21.88
C LYS A 65 16.02 14.37 22.70
N GLN A 66 15.16 15.16 23.34
CA GLN A 66 14.06 14.63 24.14
C GLN A 66 12.96 14.03 23.25
N ALA A 67 12.61 14.66 22.12
CA ALA A 67 11.64 14.09 21.18
C ALA A 67 12.11 12.73 20.65
N ALA A 68 13.37 12.63 20.20
CA ALA A 68 13.94 11.36 19.75
C ALA A 68 13.96 10.30 20.86
N ARG A 69 14.24 10.68 22.11
CA ARG A 69 14.17 9.76 23.27
C ARG A 69 12.75 9.27 23.51
N THR A 70 11.75 10.15 23.46
CA THR A 70 10.34 9.78 23.63
C THR A 70 9.90 8.79 22.56
N LEU A 71 10.21 9.04 21.29
CA LEU A 71 9.87 8.11 20.20
C LEU A 71 10.55 6.74 20.37
N LYS A 72 11.85 6.73 20.70
CA LYS A 72 12.61 5.49 20.97
C LYS A 72 12.09 4.68 22.16
N ALA A 73 11.48 5.34 23.15
CA ALA A 73 10.88 4.68 24.30
C ALA A 73 9.53 4.03 23.97
N LEU A 74 8.83 4.52 22.93
CA LEU A 74 7.57 3.94 22.47
C LEU A 74 7.80 2.73 21.56
N GLN A 75 8.72 2.85 20.59
CA GLN A 75 9.18 1.73 19.75
C GLN A 75 10.42 2.09 18.93
N ARG A 76 10.91 1.14 18.11
CA ARG A 76 12.15 1.27 17.35
C ARG A 76 12.01 1.94 15.98
N ASN A 77 10.98 1.62 15.20
CA ASN A 77 10.89 1.97 13.78
C ASN A 77 9.91 3.12 13.57
N TRP A 78 10.36 4.18 12.90
CA TRP A 78 9.59 5.40 12.73
C TRP A 78 9.74 5.98 11.33
N ALA A 79 8.61 6.25 10.67
CA ALA A 79 8.50 7.01 9.44
C ALA A 79 8.07 8.45 9.77
N LEU A 80 8.88 9.42 9.33
CA LEU A 80 8.57 10.84 9.47
C LEU A 80 7.66 11.28 8.31
N LEU A 81 6.44 11.71 8.60
CA LEU A 81 5.65 12.51 7.66
C LEU A 81 6.12 13.96 7.78
N THR A 82 6.85 14.44 6.78
CA THR A 82 7.57 15.73 6.87
C THR A 82 6.60 16.92 6.86
N PRO A 83 6.53 17.73 7.93
CA PRO A 83 5.63 18.88 7.99
C PRO A 83 6.23 20.09 7.25
N PRO A 84 5.46 20.80 6.40
CA PRO A 84 5.97 21.95 5.62
C PRO A 84 6.58 23.06 6.47
N ALA A 85 6.00 23.34 7.64
CA ALA A 85 6.45 24.44 8.51
C ALA A 85 7.69 24.11 9.36
N GLN A 86 7.99 22.82 9.58
CA GLN A 86 9.02 22.39 10.55
C GLN A 86 10.04 21.40 9.97
N VAL A 87 10.25 21.41 8.64
CA VAL A 87 11.13 20.48 7.89
C VAL A 87 12.49 20.28 8.57
N ARG A 88 13.19 21.37 8.88
CA ARG A 88 14.54 21.29 9.47
C ARG A 88 14.52 20.60 10.83
N ARG A 89 13.58 20.96 11.71
CA ARG A 89 13.50 20.41 13.08
C ARG A 89 13.09 18.95 13.06
N ALA A 90 12.12 18.60 12.21
CA ALA A 90 11.68 17.22 12.03
C ALA A 90 12.83 16.32 11.54
N ASN A 91 13.58 16.77 10.54
CA ASN A 91 14.75 16.02 10.04
C ASN A 91 15.85 15.84 11.09
N LEU A 92 16.13 16.86 11.91
CA LEU A 92 17.11 16.74 13.00
C LEU A 92 16.68 15.72 14.07
N ILE A 93 15.38 15.57 14.33
CA ILE A 93 14.85 14.53 15.22
C ILE A 93 14.98 13.17 14.54
N ALA A 94 14.58 13.04 13.27
CA ALA A 94 14.67 11.80 12.50
C ALA A 94 16.11 11.25 12.44
N GLN A 95 17.10 12.12 12.29
CA GLN A 95 18.53 11.74 12.30
C GLN A 95 19.00 11.10 13.63
N GLN A 96 18.25 11.26 14.73
CA GLN A 96 18.55 10.64 16.03
C GLN A 96 17.74 9.35 16.29
N LEU A 97 16.87 8.96 15.37
CA LEU A 97 16.09 7.72 15.42
C LEU A 97 16.86 6.58 14.72
N PRO A 98 16.56 5.31 15.06
CA PRO A 98 17.10 4.18 14.31
C PRO A 98 16.72 4.28 12.82
N HIS A 99 17.67 3.97 11.94
CA HIS A 99 17.43 4.00 10.50
C HIS A 99 16.40 2.92 10.11
N VAL A 100 15.32 3.35 9.46
CA VAL A 100 14.37 2.46 8.77
C VAL A 100 14.74 2.45 7.29
N SER A 101 15.01 1.26 6.75
CA SER A 101 15.36 1.12 5.34
C SER A 101 14.11 1.34 4.48
N MET A 102 14.17 2.34 3.60
CA MET A 102 13.14 2.61 2.60
C MET A 102 13.55 2.06 1.22
N LYS A 103 14.29 0.94 1.21
CA LYS A 103 14.70 0.31 -0.04
C LYS A 103 13.47 -0.22 -0.78
N PRO A 104 13.43 -0.10 -2.12
CA PRO A 104 12.37 -0.74 -2.89
C PRO A 104 12.36 -2.25 -2.64
N LEU A 105 11.16 -2.83 -2.53
CA LEU A 105 10.92 -4.25 -2.36
C LEU A 105 11.23 -4.97 -3.69
N ALA A 106 12.02 -6.04 -3.64
CA ALA A 106 12.19 -6.93 -4.78
C ALA A 106 11.05 -7.95 -4.76
N PHE A 107 10.09 -7.89 -5.67
CA PHE A 107 9.03 -8.90 -5.73
C PHE A 107 9.64 -10.25 -6.16
N PRO A 108 9.28 -11.40 -5.55
CA PRO A 108 8.17 -11.61 -4.61
C PRO A 108 8.58 -11.61 -3.12
N ASP A 109 9.59 -10.87 -2.69
CA ASP A 109 9.89 -10.77 -1.25
C ASP A 109 8.68 -10.23 -0.47
N ARG A 110 8.60 -10.59 0.82
CA ARG A 110 7.55 -10.09 1.72
C ARG A 110 7.94 -8.70 2.24
N PRO A 111 6.96 -7.80 2.49
CA PRO A 111 7.25 -6.57 3.20
C PRO A 111 7.78 -6.86 4.62
N PRO A 112 8.52 -5.91 5.24
CA PRO A 112 8.99 -6.08 6.60
C PRO A 112 7.83 -6.36 7.56
N SER A 113 7.96 -7.40 8.39
CA SER A 113 6.96 -7.74 9.42
C SER A 113 7.09 -6.93 10.71
N ALA A 114 8.17 -6.16 10.86
CA ALA A 114 8.37 -5.33 12.03
C ALA A 114 7.40 -4.15 12.03
N SER A 115 6.76 -3.89 13.16
CA SER A 115 5.89 -2.72 13.34
C SER A 115 6.59 -1.43 12.88
N LEU A 116 5.85 -0.58 12.19
CA LEU A 116 6.26 0.74 11.76
C LEU A 116 5.37 1.78 12.44
N GLY A 117 5.98 2.82 12.99
CA GLY A 117 5.26 3.98 13.51
C GLY A 117 5.27 5.15 12.55
N GLY A 118 4.23 5.95 12.60
CA GLY A 118 4.15 7.24 11.92
C GLY A 118 4.31 8.38 12.92
N TRP A 119 5.06 9.42 12.56
CA TRP A 119 5.12 10.64 13.37
C TRP A 119 5.33 11.90 12.53
N THR A 120 4.93 13.05 13.07
CA THR A 120 5.15 14.38 12.47
C THR A 120 5.21 15.46 13.55
N LEU A 121 5.74 16.65 13.23
CA LEU A 121 5.64 17.81 14.12
C LEU A 121 4.37 18.58 13.81
N LEU A 122 3.51 18.72 14.83
CA LEU A 122 2.35 19.60 14.74
C LEU A 122 2.79 21.06 14.80
N ASP A 123 3.73 21.37 15.70
CA ASP A 123 4.34 22.68 15.92
C ASP A 123 5.81 22.54 16.35
N ALA A 124 6.48 23.63 16.72
CA ALA A 124 7.87 23.62 17.19
C ALA A 124 8.06 22.78 18.47
N ASP A 125 7.05 22.71 19.33
CA ASP A 125 7.08 22.10 20.66
C ASP A 125 6.08 20.92 20.82
N ARG A 126 5.41 20.52 19.73
CA ARG A 126 4.44 19.41 19.73
C ARG A 126 4.63 18.50 18.53
N MET A 127 4.51 17.20 18.76
CA MET A 127 4.49 16.18 17.72
C MET A 127 3.25 15.31 17.83
N LEU A 128 2.82 14.73 16.72
CA LEU A 128 1.93 13.59 16.72
C LEU A 128 2.76 12.34 16.49
N ALA A 129 2.54 11.29 17.28
CA ALA A 129 3.19 10.01 17.09
C ALA A 129 2.19 8.86 17.26
N SER A 130 2.22 7.93 16.33
CA SER A 130 1.48 6.67 16.37
C SER A 130 2.48 5.51 16.36
N PRO A 131 2.50 4.67 17.41
CA PRO A 131 3.40 3.54 17.47
C PRO A 131 3.01 2.37 16.54
N THR A 132 1.88 2.46 15.85
CA THR A 132 1.40 1.39 14.98
C THR A 132 0.63 2.00 13.83
N THR A 133 1.09 1.74 12.61
CA THR A 133 0.38 2.07 11.38
C THR A 133 -0.26 0.81 10.77
N ARG A 134 -1.27 0.98 9.92
CA ARG A 134 -1.89 -0.15 9.21
C ARG A 134 -1.02 -0.64 8.07
N SER A 135 -0.31 0.25 7.38
CA SER A 135 0.59 -0.15 6.31
C SER A 135 1.96 -0.59 6.85
N PRO A 136 2.55 -1.67 6.30
CA PRO A 136 3.95 -2.00 6.54
C PRO A 136 4.91 -1.06 5.79
N PHE A 137 4.39 -0.24 4.87
CA PHE A 137 5.18 0.70 4.09
C PHE A 137 5.08 2.12 4.67
N PRO A 138 6.17 2.90 4.69
CA PRO A 138 6.13 4.30 5.09
C PRO A 138 5.08 5.08 4.30
N HIS A 139 4.13 5.69 5.02
CA HIS A 139 3.02 6.46 4.45
C HIS A 139 2.10 5.66 3.52
N GLY A 140 2.13 4.33 3.61
CA GLY A 140 1.29 3.48 2.77
C GLY A 140 1.84 3.19 1.39
N GLN A 141 3.02 3.70 1.04
CA GLN A 141 3.51 3.67 -0.34
C GLN A 141 4.51 2.54 -0.56
N ALA A 142 4.05 1.47 -1.21
CA ALA A 142 4.94 0.42 -1.70
C ALA A 142 5.83 0.95 -2.83
N ARG A 143 7.14 0.69 -2.73
CA ARG A 143 8.10 0.95 -3.81
C ARG A 143 8.73 -0.37 -4.20
N PHE A 144 8.77 -0.65 -5.50
CA PHE A 144 9.32 -1.90 -6.01
C PHE A 144 10.61 -1.69 -6.82
N VAL A 145 11.47 -2.70 -6.83
CA VAL A 145 12.51 -2.84 -7.85
C VAL A 145 11.80 -3.28 -9.13
N GLU A 146 11.47 -2.32 -9.99
CA GLU A 146 10.67 -2.56 -11.20
C GLU A 146 11.43 -3.32 -12.30
N ASP A 147 10.72 -4.20 -13.02
CA ASP A 147 11.13 -4.69 -14.34
C ASP A 147 10.48 -3.82 -15.42
N ARG A 148 11.31 -3.11 -16.21
CA ARG A 148 10.84 -2.19 -17.26
C ARG A 148 11.01 -2.75 -18.66
N GLU A 149 11.49 -3.98 -18.79
CA GLU A 149 11.87 -4.59 -20.05
C GLU A 149 10.96 -5.76 -20.41
N THR A 150 10.69 -6.66 -19.45
CA THR A 150 9.94 -7.90 -19.69
C THR A 150 8.42 -7.71 -19.75
N PRO A 151 7.76 -7.05 -18.77
CA PRO A 151 6.31 -6.93 -18.78
C PRO A 151 5.83 -5.96 -19.87
N PRO A 152 4.66 -6.21 -20.48
CA PRO A 152 4.19 -5.43 -21.64
C PRO A 152 3.67 -4.02 -21.28
N ASN A 153 3.45 -3.73 -19.99
CA ASN A 153 2.99 -2.44 -19.48
C ASN A 153 3.45 -2.26 -18.02
N ARG A 154 3.08 -1.16 -17.34
CA ARG A 154 3.35 -0.96 -15.90
C ARG A 154 2.17 -1.31 -14.97
N ALA A 155 1.07 -1.84 -15.49
CA ALA A 155 -0.12 -2.20 -14.69
C ALA A 155 0.14 -3.41 -13.77
N TYR A 156 1.16 -4.22 -14.07
CA TYR A 156 1.61 -5.32 -13.19
C TYR A 156 1.96 -4.87 -11.78
N LEU A 157 2.39 -3.61 -11.59
CA LEU A 157 2.73 -3.08 -10.27
C LEU A 157 1.55 -3.08 -9.31
N LYS A 158 0.32 -2.94 -9.82
CA LYS A 158 -0.92 -3.04 -9.02
C LYS A 158 -1.07 -4.44 -8.43
N LEU A 159 -0.83 -5.48 -9.25
CA LEU A 159 -0.91 -6.86 -8.79
C LEU A 159 0.25 -7.21 -7.86
N TRP A 160 1.46 -6.70 -8.10
CA TRP A 160 2.59 -6.83 -7.18
C TRP A 160 2.28 -6.25 -5.80
N GLU A 161 1.69 -5.06 -5.74
CA GLU A 161 1.27 -4.43 -4.50
C GLU A 161 0.22 -5.27 -3.77
N ALA A 162 -0.85 -5.65 -4.48
CA ALA A 162 -1.91 -6.49 -3.90
C ALA A 162 -1.36 -7.81 -3.34
N LEU A 163 -0.58 -8.56 -4.13
CA LEU A 163 0.02 -9.83 -3.69
C LEU A 163 1.11 -9.64 -2.61
N SER A 164 1.66 -8.44 -2.44
CA SER A 164 2.60 -8.16 -1.34
C SER A 164 1.89 -7.94 -0.01
N LEU A 165 0.63 -7.49 -0.05
CA LEU A 165 -0.21 -7.26 1.14
C LEU A 165 -0.98 -8.51 1.57
N LEU A 166 -1.30 -9.41 0.65
CA LEU A 166 -1.96 -10.68 0.97
C LEU A 166 -1.02 -11.66 1.66
N ASP A 167 -1.56 -12.49 2.56
CA ASP A 167 -0.82 -13.56 3.24
C ASP A 167 -0.47 -14.72 2.31
N ASP A 168 -1.20 -14.90 1.22
CA ASP A 168 -0.98 -15.96 0.23
C ASP A 168 -0.85 -15.41 -1.20
N ARG A 169 -0.32 -16.23 -2.11
CA ARG A 169 -0.06 -15.86 -3.50
C ARG A 169 -0.22 -17.05 -4.44
N PRO A 170 -0.55 -16.79 -5.72
CA PRO A 170 -0.47 -17.80 -6.76
C PRO A 170 0.90 -18.46 -6.83
N GLY A 171 0.93 -19.76 -7.08
CA GLY A 171 2.17 -20.52 -7.27
C GLY A 171 2.01 -21.77 -8.13
N PRO A 172 3.06 -22.61 -8.20
CA PRO A 172 3.04 -23.85 -8.96
C PRO A 172 1.90 -24.78 -8.51
N GLY A 173 1.06 -25.19 -9.45
CA GLY A 173 -0.12 -26.02 -9.19
C GLY A 173 -1.43 -25.26 -9.30
N ASP A 174 -1.41 -23.96 -8.98
CA ASP A 174 -2.60 -23.12 -9.02
C ASP A 174 -3.06 -22.84 -10.45
N LEU A 175 -4.38 -22.74 -10.61
CA LEU A 175 -5.03 -22.22 -11.79
C LEU A 175 -5.52 -20.79 -11.53
N CYS A 176 -4.98 -19.84 -12.28
CA CYS A 176 -5.35 -18.44 -12.25
C CYS A 176 -6.16 -18.06 -13.48
N LEU A 177 -7.23 -17.29 -13.27
CA LEU A 177 -8.00 -16.66 -14.33
C LEU A 177 -7.70 -15.16 -14.34
N ASP A 178 -7.14 -14.65 -15.44
CA ASP A 178 -6.88 -13.22 -15.66
C ASP A 178 -7.92 -12.64 -16.62
N LEU A 179 -8.82 -11.81 -16.09
CA LEU A 179 -9.96 -11.24 -16.81
C LEU A 179 -9.63 -9.83 -17.29
N GLY A 180 -9.77 -9.60 -18.60
CA GLY A 180 -9.29 -8.36 -19.24
C GLY A 180 -7.77 -8.34 -19.35
N ALA A 181 -7.21 -9.48 -19.72
CA ALA A 181 -5.78 -9.74 -19.56
C ALA A 181 -4.89 -8.89 -20.48
N ALA A 182 -5.37 -8.43 -21.64
CA ALA A 182 -4.51 -7.80 -22.64
C ALA A 182 -3.99 -6.43 -22.18
N PRO A 183 -2.70 -6.11 -22.41
CA PRO A 183 -1.71 -6.86 -23.17
C PRO A 183 -0.91 -7.92 -22.37
N GLY A 184 -1.27 -8.20 -21.11
CA GLY A 184 -0.73 -9.33 -20.34
C GLY A 184 0.09 -8.94 -19.11
N GLY A 185 -0.08 -7.74 -18.56
CA GLY A 185 0.68 -7.27 -17.40
C GLY A 185 0.47 -8.15 -16.16
N TRP A 186 -0.79 -8.48 -15.84
CA TRP A 186 -1.13 -9.33 -14.71
C TRP A 186 -0.86 -10.81 -15.01
N THR A 187 -1.20 -11.27 -16.22
CA THR A 187 -0.82 -12.60 -16.74
C THR A 187 0.67 -12.88 -16.56
N TRP A 188 1.54 -11.92 -16.89
CA TRP A 188 2.98 -12.07 -16.72
C TRP A 188 3.39 -12.29 -15.26
N VAL A 189 2.79 -11.57 -14.30
CA VAL A 189 3.06 -11.76 -12.86
C VAL A 189 2.67 -13.17 -12.44
N LEU A 190 1.45 -13.59 -12.76
CA LEU A 190 0.89 -14.88 -12.36
C LEU A 190 1.72 -16.04 -12.92
N ALA A 191 2.06 -15.99 -14.21
CA ALA A 191 2.88 -17.00 -14.86
C ALA A 191 4.32 -17.00 -14.34
N SER A 192 4.89 -15.83 -14.00
CA SER A 192 6.24 -15.73 -13.41
C SER A 192 6.33 -16.31 -12.01
N LEU A 193 5.21 -16.40 -11.28
CA LEU A 193 5.09 -17.13 -10.01
C LEU A 193 4.95 -18.65 -10.21
N GLY A 194 4.86 -19.12 -11.46
CA GLY A 194 4.75 -20.53 -11.82
C GLY A 194 3.32 -21.07 -11.86
N ALA A 195 2.30 -20.22 -11.71
CA ALA A 195 0.90 -20.62 -11.85
C ALA A 195 0.54 -20.92 -13.31
N ARG A 196 -0.48 -21.75 -13.52
CA ARG A 196 -1.13 -21.86 -14.83
C ARG A 196 -2.12 -20.71 -14.97
N VAL A 197 -2.12 -20.03 -16.11
CA VAL A 197 -2.94 -18.83 -16.31
C VAL A 197 -3.82 -19.00 -17.53
N VAL A 198 -5.13 -18.87 -17.34
CA VAL A 198 -6.08 -18.65 -18.44
C VAL A 198 -6.30 -17.15 -18.55
N ALA A 199 -5.77 -16.56 -19.60
CA ALA A 199 -5.85 -15.13 -19.88
C ALA A 199 -6.98 -14.85 -20.86
N VAL A 200 -7.99 -14.09 -20.42
CA VAL A 200 -9.24 -13.87 -21.16
C VAL A 200 -9.33 -12.40 -21.56
N ASP A 201 -9.28 -12.15 -22.87
CA ASP A 201 -9.48 -10.83 -23.44
C ASP A 201 -9.96 -10.93 -24.89
N LYS A 202 -10.63 -9.89 -25.40
CA LYS A 202 -10.96 -9.81 -26.83
C LYS A 202 -9.74 -9.48 -27.67
N ALA A 203 -8.80 -8.72 -27.11
CA ALA A 203 -7.54 -8.36 -27.72
C ALA A 203 -6.47 -9.45 -27.51
N GLU A 204 -5.38 -9.37 -28.27
CA GLU A 204 -4.26 -10.29 -28.14
C GLU A 204 -3.35 -9.89 -26.96
N LEU A 205 -2.81 -10.90 -26.26
CA LEU A 205 -1.68 -10.67 -25.37
C LEU A 205 -0.45 -10.27 -26.17
N ALA A 206 0.49 -9.59 -25.50
CA ALA A 206 1.81 -9.38 -26.07
C ALA A 206 2.49 -10.74 -26.37
N PRO A 207 3.16 -10.90 -27.53
CA PRO A 207 3.68 -12.20 -27.97
C PRO A 207 4.58 -12.89 -26.95
N GLN A 208 5.41 -12.13 -26.23
CA GLN A 208 6.30 -12.67 -25.20
C GLN A 208 5.55 -13.21 -23.98
N VAL A 209 4.37 -12.66 -23.65
CA VAL A 209 3.54 -13.14 -22.55
C VAL A 209 2.72 -14.35 -22.99
N ALA A 210 2.15 -14.31 -24.20
CA ALA A 210 1.43 -15.46 -24.78
C ALA A 210 2.31 -16.71 -24.92
N ALA A 211 3.61 -16.52 -25.13
CA ALA A 211 4.58 -17.60 -25.25
C ALA A 211 5.10 -18.14 -23.90
N MET A 212 4.71 -17.56 -22.76
CA MET A 212 5.17 -18.02 -21.45
C MET A 212 4.62 -19.43 -21.14
N PRO A 213 5.42 -20.31 -20.52
CA PRO A 213 4.95 -21.61 -20.07
C PRO A 213 3.74 -21.47 -19.12
N GLY A 214 2.71 -22.28 -19.35
CA GLY A 214 1.51 -22.29 -18.51
C GLY A 214 0.49 -21.20 -18.83
N VAL A 215 0.72 -20.34 -19.83
CA VAL A 215 -0.26 -19.34 -20.30
C VAL A 215 -1.12 -19.91 -21.43
N GLU A 216 -2.44 -19.89 -21.23
CA GLU A 216 -3.45 -20.10 -22.26
C GLU A 216 -4.13 -18.76 -22.55
N SER A 217 -4.13 -18.31 -23.81
CA SER A 217 -4.87 -17.12 -24.23
C SER A 217 -6.22 -17.50 -24.82
N ARG A 218 -7.30 -16.93 -24.28
CA ARG A 218 -8.67 -17.12 -24.77
C ARG A 218 -9.23 -15.80 -25.29
N ARG A 219 -9.55 -15.77 -26.59
CA ARG A 219 -10.19 -14.61 -27.22
C ARG A 219 -11.68 -14.56 -26.89
N ASP A 220 -12.01 -14.02 -25.73
CA ASP A 220 -13.38 -13.97 -25.23
C ASP A 220 -13.60 -12.73 -24.33
N SER A 221 -14.86 -12.46 -23.99
CA SER A 221 -15.26 -11.40 -23.08
C SER A 221 -15.22 -11.87 -21.63
N ALA A 222 -14.50 -11.14 -20.78
CA ALA A 222 -14.49 -11.39 -19.32
C ALA A 222 -15.91 -11.47 -18.71
N PHE A 223 -16.87 -10.71 -19.24
CA PHE A 223 -18.26 -10.68 -18.78
C PHE A 223 -19.15 -11.81 -19.33
N ALA A 224 -18.68 -12.59 -20.31
CA ALA A 224 -19.46 -13.65 -20.96
C ALA A 224 -18.95 -15.06 -20.62
N LEU A 225 -17.93 -15.16 -19.78
CA LEU A 225 -17.31 -16.42 -19.40
C LEU A 225 -18.27 -17.26 -18.55
N ASP A 226 -18.39 -18.56 -18.87
CA ASP A 226 -19.02 -19.53 -17.99
C ASP A 226 -17.95 -20.13 -17.06
N PRO A 227 -17.96 -19.83 -15.74
CA PRO A 227 -16.94 -20.31 -14.81
C PRO A 227 -16.84 -21.84 -14.74
N LYS A 228 -17.87 -22.56 -15.21
CA LYS A 228 -17.86 -24.03 -15.24
C LYS A 228 -16.88 -24.61 -16.26
N VAL A 229 -16.47 -23.82 -17.26
CA VAL A 229 -15.60 -24.29 -18.35
C VAL A 229 -14.19 -24.60 -17.85
N ASP A 230 -13.68 -23.81 -16.92
CA ASP A 230 -12.30 -23.91 -16.43
C ASP A 230 -12.18 -24.82 -15.20
N GLY A 231 -13.31 -25.31 -14.67
CA GLY A 231 -13.34 -26.05 -13.42
C GLY A 231 -13.06 -25.16 -12.20
N PRO A 232 -12.69 -25.74 -11.04
CA PRO A 232 -12.31 -24.93 -9.89
C PRO A 232 -11.02 -24.16 -10.20
N VAL A 233 -11.08 -22.84 -10.07
CA VAL A 233 -9.93 -21.92 -10.15
C VAL A 233 -9.50 -21.51 -8.75
N ASP A 234 -8.20 -21.36 -8.55
CA ASP A 234 -7.63 -20.97 -7.26
C ASP A 234 -7.59 -19.45 -7.10
N TRP A 235 -7.38 -18.72 -8.21
CA TRP A 235 -7.31 -17.27 -8.23
C TRP A 235 -8.10 -16.67 -9.39
N VAL A 236 -8.84 -15.60 -9.11
CA VAL A 236 -9.46 -14.75 -10.12
C VAL A 236 -8.89 -13.35 -9.96
N CYS A 237 -8.28 -12.84 -11.03
CA CYS A 237 -7.72 -11.50 -11.10
C CYS A 237 -8.44 -10.72 -12.21
N SER A 238 -8.77 -9.45 -11.94
CA SER A 238 -9.48 -8.60 -12.91
C SER A 238 -9.06 -7.14 -12.72
N ASP A 239 -8.64 -6.52 -13.82
CA ASP A 239 -8.30 -5.10 -13.92
C ASP A 239 -9.02 -4.45 -15.12
N VAL A 240 -10.27 -4.87 -15.33
CA VAL A 240 -11.15 -4.36 -16.39
C VAL A 240 -11.64 -2.96 -16.04
N VAL A 241 -11.68 -2.07 -17.04
CA VAL A 241 -12.26 -0.72 -16.96
C VAL A 241 -13.71 -0.70 -17.42
#